data_AF-C5L249-F1
#
_entry.id   AF-C5L249-F1
#
_cell.length_a   1.000
_cell.length_b   1.000
_cell.length_c   1.000
_cell.angle_alpha   90.00
_cell.angle_beta   90.00
_cell.angle_gamma   90.00
#
_symmetry.space_group_name_H-M   'P 1'
#
loop_
_entity.id
_entity.type
_entity.pdbx_description
1 polymer ?
#
loop_
_entity_poly.entity_id
_entity_poly.type
_entity_poly.pdbx_seq_one_letter_code
_entity_poly.pdbx_strand_id
1 'polypeptide(L)'
;CCQVLTKNEDPSLHKYSLRIVNSYRSLTVKFQNRRQCLSWKSSLEQAYEECQWNTQYRFSAFAPPRAGCTARVLVDGREHMSQVMACIDLAQDEVFISGWWITPDLPLTRPYTEGCLLVDVLKRKADEGVKIFVVVYQEISLA
;
A
#
# COMPACT_ATOMS: atom_id res chain seq x y z
N CYS A 1 -0.78 -3.77 -14.78
CA CYS A 1 -1.49 -3.29 -15.98
C CYS A 1 -2.98 -3.40 -15.74
N CYS A 2 -3.64 -2.28 -15.46
CA CYS A 2 -5.09 -2.26 -15.36
C CYS A 2 -5.67 -2.16 -16.79
N GLN A 3 -6.72 -2.91 -17.09
CA GLN A 3 -7.40 -2.87 -18.40
C GLN A 3 -8.89 -2.62 -18.20
N VAL A 4 -9.46 -1.74 -19.02
CA VAL A 4 -10.90 -1.49 -19.09
C VAL A 4 -11.42 -2.16 -20.36
N LEU A 5 -12.15 -3.26 -20.20
CA LEU A 5 -12.74 -4.01 -21.30
C LEU A 5 -14.23 -3.68 -21.43
N THR A 6 -14.68 -3.58 -22.67
CA THR A 6 -16.08 -3.38 -23.05
C THR A 6 -16.67 -4.65 -23.65
N LYS A 7 -18.00 -4.74 -23.74
CA LYS A 7 -18.68 -5.88 -24.38
C LYS A 7 -18.22 -6.18 -25.81
N ASN A 8 -17.73 -5.18 -26.54
CA ASN A 8 -17.17 -5.39 -27.89
C ASN A 8 -15.85 -6.17 -27.85
N GLU A 9 -15.11 -6.08 -26.75
CA GLU A 9 -13.82 -6.75 -26.54
C GLU A 9 -13.97 -8.06 -25.76
N ASP A 10 -15.01 -8.20 -24.93
CA ASP A 10 -15.35 -9.42 -24.20
C ASP A 10 -16.84 -9.78 -24.40
N PRO A 11 -17.16 -10.80 -25.23
CA PRO A 11 -18.53 -11.18 -25.57
C PRO A 11 -19.37 -11.63 -24.36
N SER A 12 -18.74 -12.04 -23.26
CA SER A 12 -19.40 -12.52 -22.04
C SER A 12 -20.08 -11.41 -21.23
N LEU A 13 -19.84 -10.14 -21.58
CA LEU A 13 -20.34 -8.99 -20.83
C LEU A 13 -21.82 -8.67 -21.08
N HIS A 14 -22.45 -8.11 -20.04
CA HIS A 14 -23.80 -7.56 -20.11
C HIS A 14 -23.84 -6.38 -21.11
N LYS A 15 -25.01 -6.12 -21.73
CA LYS A 15 -25.17 -5.16 -22.85
C LYS A 15 -24.56 -3.78 -22.58
N TYR A 16 -24.70 -3.29 -21.35
CA TYR A 16 -24.10 -2.05 -20.87
C TYR A 16 -23.28 -2.37 -19.62
N SER A 17 -22.08 -2.90 -19.80
CA SER A 17 -21.15 -3.12 -18.69
C SER A 17 -19.71 -2.89 -19.09
N LEU A 18 -18.92 -2.47 -18.11
CA LEU A 18 -17.46 -2.33 -18.20
C LEU A 18 -16.81 -3.34 -17.26
N ARG A 19 -15.78 -4.02 -17.74
CA ARG A 19 -14.97 -4.93 -16.94
C ARG A 19 -13.60 -4.30 -16.70
N ILE A 20 -13.32 -3.99 -15.46
CA ILE A 20 -12.07 -3.38 -15.00
C ILE A 20 -11.24 -4.50 -14.39
N VAL A 21 -10.04 -4.73 -14.92
CA VAL A 21 -9.17 -5.82 -14.49
C VAL A 21 -7.86 -5.24 -13.98
N ASN A 22 -7.35 -5.75 -12.85
CA ASN A 22 -5.97 -5.55 -12.41
C ASN A 22 -5.32 -6.89 -12.03
N SER A 23 -4.11 -6.88 -11.46
CA SER A 23 -3.37 -8.10 -11.10
C SER A 23 -3.99 -8.93 -9.98
N TYR A 24 -4.93 -8.35 -9.20
CA TYR A 24 -5.51 -8.98 -8.02
C TYR A 24 -7.00 -9.31 -8.20
N ARG A 25 -7.74 -8.49 -8.96
CA ARG A 25 -9.20 -8.62 -9.10
C ARG A 25 -9.70 -8.20 -10.48
N SER A 26 -10.86 -8.73 -10.83
CA SER A 26 -11.68 -8.28 -11.95
C SER A 26 -13.03 -7.81 -11.43
N LEU A 27 -13.43 -6.60 -11.79
CA LEU A 27 -14.69 -5.98 -11.40
C LEU A 27 -15.53 -5.71 -12.66
N THR A 28 -16.77 -6.19 -12.68
CA THR A 28 -17.72 -5.88 -13.75
C THR A 28 -18.78 -4.91 -13.24
N VAL A 29 -18.80 -3.70 -13.79
CA VAL A 29 -19.78 -2.65 -13.46
C VAL A 29 -20.86 -2.63 -14.53
N LYS A 30 -22.13 -2.74 -14.13
CA LYS A 30 -23.30 -2.70 -15.02
C LYS A 30 -23.93 -1.30 -14.99
N PHE A 31 -24.40 -0.84 -16.14
CA PHE A 31 -25.03 0.46 -16.32
C PHE A 31 -26.45 0.32 -16.87
N GLN A 32 -27.28 1.33 -16.61
CA GLN A 32 -28.68 1.34 -17.08
C GLN A 32 -28.78 1.62 -18.58
N ASN A 33 -27.88 2.44 -19.12
CA ASN A 33 -27.90 2.86 -20.51
C ASN A 33 -26.50 3.00 -21.12
N ARG A 34 -26.46 3.05 -22.46
CA ARG A 34 -25.21 3.16 -23.24
C ARG A 34 -24.44 4.45 -22.96
N ARG A 35 -25.15 5.58 -22.76
CA ARG A 35 -24.50 6.89 -22.55
C ARG A 35 -23.68 6.90 -21.26
N GLN A 36 -24.25 6.40 -20.16
CA GLN A 36 -23.54 6.26 -18.89
C GLN A 36 -22.33 5.33 -19.03
N CYS A 37 -22.51 4.16 -19.66
CA CYS A 37 -21.42 3.20 -19.86
C CYS A 37 -20.25 3.81 -20.64
N LEU A 38 -20.51 4.55 -21.73
CA LEU A 38 -19.47 5.18 -22.54
C LEU A 38 -18.82 6.37 -21.84
N SER A 39 -19.61 7.18 -21.13
CA SER A 39 -19.09 8.29 -20.33
C SER A 39 -18.13 7.79 -19.27
N TRP A 40 -18.51 6.74 -18.52
CA TRP A 40 -17.63 6.11 -17.53
C TRP A 40 -16.37 5.51 -18.15
N LYS A 41 -16.49 4.87 -19.32
CA LYS A 41 -15.32 4.35 -20.03
C LYS A 41 -14.32 5.47 -20.32
N SER A 42 -14.78 6.55 -20.95
CA SER A 42 -13.92 7.67 -21.33
C SER A 42 -13.27 8.33 -20.11
N SER A 43 -14.02 8.53 -19.02
CA SER A 43 -13.46 9.09 -17.78
C SER A 43 -12.43 8.16 -17.14
N LEU A 44 -12.65 6.84 -17.17
CA LEU A 44 -11.70 5.87 -16.64
C LEU A 44 -10.44 5.76 -17.50
N GLU A 45 -10.57 5.81 -18.83
CA GLU A 45 -9.43 5.82 -19.76
C GLU A 45 -8.59 7.09 -19.56
N GLN A 46 -9.23 8.25 -19.46
CA GLN A 46 -8.54 9.50 -19.16
C GLN A 46 -7.84 9.45 -17.79
N ALA A 47 -8.54 9.02 -16.73
CA ALA A 47 -7.95 8.88 -15.40
C ALA A 47 -6.82 7.85 -15.39
N TYR A 48 -6.93 6.79 -16.21
CA TYR A 48 -5.86 5.83 -16.38
C TYR A 48 -4.65 6.48 -17.04
N GLU A 49 -4.81 7.23 -18.13
CA GLU A 49 -3.73 7.93 -18.84
C GLU A 49 -3.01 8.97 -17.98
N GLU A 50 -3.76 9.74 -17.18
CA GLU A 50 -3.22 10.75 -16.25
C GLU A 50 -2.56 10.13 -15.00
N CYS A 51 -2.83 8.86 -14.72
CA CYS A 51 -2.31 8.16 -13.54
C CYS A 51 -0.83 7.84 -13.70
N GLN A 52 0.04 8.45 -12.89
CA GLN A 52 1.47 8.14 -12.86
C GLN A 52 1.77 6.64 -12.64
N TRP A 53 0.91 5.90 -11.95
CA TRP A 53 1.11 4.48 -11.69
C TRP A 53 0.72 3.55 -12.84
N ASN A 54 0.35 4.10 -14.00
CA ASN A 54 0.01 3.33 -15.21
C ASN A 54 1.23 2.93 -16.06
N THR A 55 2.38 3.57 -15.83
CA THR A 55 3.57 3.50 -16.69
C THR A 55 4.70 2.80 -15.94
N GLN A 56 5.56 2.08 -16.67
CA GLN A 56 6.80 1.56 -16.12
C GLN A 56 7.88 2.65 -16.11
N TYR A 57 8.51 2.84 -14.96
CA TYR A 57 9.59 3.81 -14.81
C TYR A 57 10.97 3.17 -15.02
N ARG A 58 12.03 3.95 -14.82
CA ARG A 58 13.42 3.48 -14.89
C ARG A 58 13.58 2.15 -14.14
N PHE A 59 14.28 1.20 -14.76
CA PHE A 59 14.48 -0.16 -14.25
C PHE A 59 13.19 -1.00 -14.15
N SER A 60 12.16 -0.67 -14.94
CA SER A 60 10.84 -1.31 -14.87
C SER A 60 10.18 -1.18 -13.49
N ALA A 61 10.53 -0.14 -12.74
CA ALA A 61 9.97 0.12 -11.42
C ALA A 61 8.50 0.54 -11.52
N PHE A 62 7.71 0.19 -10.49
CA PHE A 62 6.30 0.60 -10.38
C PHE A 62 6.12 2.07 -9.97
N ALA A 63 7.17 2.70 -9.41
CA ALA A 63 7.11 4.02 -8.82
C ALA A 63 7.97 5.04 -9.61
N PRO A 64 7.48 6.29 -9.80
CA PRO A 64 8.26 7.34 -10.45
C PRO A 64 9.44 7.83 -9.60
N PRO A 65 10.49 8.37 -10.25
CA PRO A 65 11.49 9.18 -9.55
C PRO A 65 10.84 10.42 -8.89
N ARG A 66 11.15 10.67 -7.62
CA ARG A 66 10.68 11.86 -6.88
C ARG A 66 11.85 12.78 -6.59
N ALA A 67 11.84 13.98 -7.17
CA ALA A 67 12.85 15.01 -6.90
C ALA A 67 12.58 15.72 -5.56
N GLY A 68 13.63 16.30 -4.96
CA GLY A 68 13.51 17.04 -3.70
C GLY A 68 13.25 16.18 -2.45
N CYS A 69 13.45 14.86 -2.54
CA CYS A 69 13.32 13.97 -1.38
C CYS A 69 14.52 14.11 -0.44
N THR A 70 14.26 14.12 0.86
CA THR A 70 15.31 13.96 1.88
C THR A 70 15.52 12.47 2.15
N ALA A 71 16.76 12.02 2.05
CA ALA A 71 17.15 10.66 2.41
C ALA A 71 18.29 10.71 3.43
N ARG A 72 18.23 9.85 4.44
CA ARG A 72 19.29 9.68 5.43
C ARG A 72 19.78 8.23 5.38
N VAL A 73 21.08 8.06 5.22
CA VAL A 73 21.71 6.75 5.30
C VAL A 73 21.99 6.44 6.76
N LEU A 74 21.48 5.31 7.24
CA LEU A 74 21.68 4.83 8.60
C LEU A 74 22.57 3.61 8.56
N VAL A 75 23.58 3.60 9.42
CA VAL A 75 24.47 2.46 9.63
C VAL A 75 24.09 1.82 10.96
N ASP A 76 23.97 0.49 10.96
CA ASP A 76 23.54 -0.31 12.11
C ASP A 76 22.12 -0.03 12.63
N GLY A 77 21.75 -0.75 13.70
CA GLY A 77 20.41 -0.72 14.28
C GLY A 77 20.18 0.38 15.32
N ARG A 78 21.24 0.94 15.94
CA ARG A 78 21.06 1.89 17.06
C ARG A 78 20.28 3.14 16.62
N GLU A 79 20.77 3.80 15.56
CA GLU A 79 20.15 5.03 15.08
C GLU A 79 18.83 4.75 14.34
N HIS A 80 18.79 3.64 13.58
CA HIS A 80 17.58 3.17 12.91
C HIS A 80 16.42 2.99 13.89
N MET A 81 16.60 2.16 14.92
CA MET A 81 15.50 1.82 15.84
C MET A 81 15.04 3.04 16.65
N SER A 82 15.97 3.93 17.01
CA SER A 82 15.62 5.20 17.67
C SER A 82 14.78 6.11 16.77
N GLN A 83 15.07 6.17 15.46
CA GLN A 83 14.26 6.95 14.51
C GLN A 83 12.91 6.30 14.24
N VAL A 84 12.86 4.96 14.17
CA VAL A 84 11.59 4.21 14.05
C VAL A 84 10.67 4.52 15.21
N MET A 85 11.17 4.49 16.45
CA MET A 85 10.39 4.87 17.63
C MET A 85 9.81 6.28 17.51
N ALA A 86 10.66 7.27 17.18
CA ALA A 86 10.22 8.66 17.02
C ALA A 86 9.17 8.83 15.91
N CYS A 87 9.32 8.12 14.79
CA CYS A 87 8.34 8.15 13.70
C CYS A 87 6.99 7.54 14.09
N ILE A 88 7.00 6.42 14.83
CA ILE A 88 5.76 5.80 15.33
C ILE A 88 5.08 6.75 16.34
N ASP A 89 5.85 7.37 17.23
CA ASP A 89 5.30 8.33 18.20
C ASP A 89 4.60 9.53 17.54
N LEU A 90 5.13 10.00 16.40
CA LEU A 90 4.55 11.10 15.62
C LEU A 90 3.37 10.68 14.73
N ALA A 91 3.07 9.39 14.59
CA ALA A 91 2.00 8.92 13.71
C ALA A 91 0.62 9.42 14.19
N GLN A 92 -0.23 9.85 13.26
CA GLN A 92 -1.57 10.39 13.56
C GLN A 92 -2.70 9.48 13.07
N ASP A 93 -2.51 8.80 11.94
CA ASP A 93 -3.58 8.03 11.30
C ASP A 93 -3.27 6.53 11.23
N GLU A 94 -2.13 6.17 10.62
CA GLU A 94 -1.83 4.78 10.26
C GLU A 94 -0.33 4.46 10.40
N VAL A 95 -0.03 3.24 10.86
CA VAL A 95 1.32 2.66 10.92
C VAL A 95 1.30 1.32 10.17
N PHE A 96 2.11 1.22 9.12
CA PHE A 96 2.30 0.00 8.35
C PHE A 96 3.64 -0.64 8.67
N ILE A 97 3.62 -1.90 9.11
CA ILE A 97 4.83 -2.68 9.40
C ILE A 97 4.80 -3.95 8.57
N SER A 98 5.87 -4.16 7.79
CA SER A 98 6.11 -5.40 7.05
C SER A 98 7.47 -5.96 7.40
N GLY A 99 7.54 -7.23 7.77
CA GLY A 99 8.80 -7.86 8.16
C GLY A 99 8.82 -9.35 7.88
N TRP A 100 10.02 -9.88 7.64
CA TRP A 100 10.23 -11.33 7.62
C TRP A 100 10.06 -11.91 9.02
N TRP A 101 10.66 -11.27 10.03
CA TRP A 101 10.52 -11.58 11.44
C TRP A 101 10.27 -10.30 12.23
N ILE A 102 9.31 -10.31 13.14
CA ILE A 102 9.02 -9.18 14.03
C ILE A 102 8.97 -9.71 15.46
N THR A 103 9.80 -9.13 16.32
CA THR A 103 9.82 -9.42 17.75
C THR A 103 9.10 -8.29 18.48
N PRO A 104 7.88 -8.51 19.03
CA PRO A 104 7.13 -7.46 19.74
C PRO A 104 7.88 -6.88 20.94
N ASP A 105 8.66 -7.72 21.62
CA ASP A 105 9.44 -7.37 22.81
C ASP A 105 10.81 -6.76 22.49
N LEU A 106 11.03 -6.27 21.27
CA LEU A 106 12.27 -5.61 20.90
C LEU A 106 12.33 -4.18 21.48
N PRO A 107 13.33 -3.83 22.31
CA PRO A 107 13.55 -2.45 22.71
C PRO A 107 14.09 -1.61 21.55
N LEU A 108 13.40 -0.52 21.21
CA LEU A 108 13.75 0.38 20.11
C LEU A 108 14.87 1.36 20.46
N THR A 109 15.08 1.65 21.74
CA THR A 109 16.17 2.49 22.23
C THR A 109 17.06 1.73 23.22
N ARG A 110 18.32 2.18 23.34
CA ARG A 110 19.28 1.67 24.34
C ARG A 110 20.03 2.88 24.93
N PRO A 111 20.13 3.02 26.27
CA PRO A 111 19.70 2.07 27.31
C PRO A 111 18.17 1.89 27.36
N TYR A 112 17.74 0.79 27.99
CA TYR A 112 16.31 0.49 28.14
C TYR A 112 15.63 1.59 28.96
N THR A 113 14.49 2.07 28.46
CA THR A 113 13.59 2.99 29.16
C THR A 113 12.19 2.41 29.16
N GLU A 114 11.41 2.66 30.20
CA GLU A 114 10.02 2.19 30.24
C GLU A 114 9.23 2.66 29.01
N GLY A 115 8.49 1.74 28.39
CA GLY A 115 7.70 2.03 27.18
C GLY A 115 8.51 2.12 25.88
N CYS A 116 9.77 1.67 25.86
CA CYS A 116 10.59 1.63 24.64
C CYS A 116 10.47 0.32 23.85
N LEU A 117 9.69 -0.66 24.30
CA LEU A 117 9.45 -1.87 23.52
C LEU A 117 8.56 -1.54 22.33
N LEU A 118 8.78 -2.22 21.20
CA LEU A 118 7.95 -2.05 20.01
C LEU A 118 6.46 -2.22 20.34
N VAL A 119 6.10 -3.24 21.11
CA VAL A 119 4.72 -3.48 21.56
C VAL A 119 4.14 -2.33 22.39
N ASP A 120 4.94 -1.70 23.26
CA ASP A 120 4.49 -0.61 24.12
C ASP A 120 4.16 0.64 23.30
N VAL A 121 5.05 0.99 22.36
CA VAL A 121 4.88 2.15 21.49
C VAL A 121 3.68 1.96 20.57
N LEU A 122 3.55 0.78 19.96
CA LEU A 122 2.40 0.46 19.11
C LEU A 122 1.10 0.48 19.91
N LYS A 123 1.08 -0.11 21.11
CA LYS A 123 -0.12 -0.09 21.96
C LYS A 123 -0.53 1.35 22.31
N ARG A 124 0.42 2.20 22.72
CA ARG A 124 0.16 3.61 23.01
C ARG A 124 -0.47 4.32 21.82
N LYS A 125 0.07 4.14 20.61
CA LYS A 125 -0.50 4.75 19.39
C LYS A 125 -1.85 4.18 19.00
N ALA A 126 -2.09 2.89 19.21
CA ALA A 126 -3.40 2.29 19.00
C ALA A 126 -4.46 2.86 19.95
N ASP A 127 -4.09 3.07 21.23
CA ASP A 127 -4.96 3.69 22.24
C ASP A 127 -5.29 5.16 21.89
N GLU A 128 -4.41 5.86 21.18
CA GLU A 128 -4.64 7.20 20.61
C GLU A 128 -5.52 7.20 19.33
N GLY A 129 -5.90 6.03 18.82
CA GLY A 129 -6.75 5.87 17.63
C GLY A 129 -5.99 5.65 16.32
N VAL A 130 -4.67 5.52 16.36
CA VAL A 130 -3.86 5.20 15.17
C VAL A 130 -4.07 3.74 14.76
N LYS A 131 -4.34 3.49 13.48
CA LYS A 131 -4.54 2.13 12.97
C LYS A 131 -3.20 1.47 12.69
N ILE A 132 -3.02 0.25 13.19
CA ILE A 132 -1.77 -0.49 13.06
C ILE A 132 -1.99 -1.70 12.17
N PHE A 133 -1.27 -1.76 11.06
CA PHE A 133 -1.34 -2.85 10.09
C PHE A 133 0.01 -3.56 10.06
N VAL A 134 0.01 -4.84 10.45
CA VAL A 134 1.23 -5.65 10.51
C VAL A 134 1.10 -6.82 9.53
N VAL A 135 2.07 -6.96 8.63
CA VAL A 135 2.21 -8.09 7.70
C VAL A 135 3.51 -8.81 8.02
N VAL A 136 3.41 -10.05 8.51
CA VAL A 136 4.57 -10.90 8.82
C VAL A 136 4.61 -12.06 7.83
N TYR A 137 5.81 -12.43 7.41
CA TYR A 137 6.01 -13.64 6.63
C TYR A 137 5.56 -14.88 7.43
N GLN A 138 4.76 -15.74 6.81
CA GLN A 138 4.40 -17.03 7.37
C GLN A 138 5.47 -18.05 6.98
N GLU A 139 6.28 -18.48 7.94
CA GLU A 139 7.25 -19.55 7.72
C GLU A 139 6.56 -20.88 7.41
N ILE A 140 7.18 -21.67 6.55
CA ILE A 140 6.72 -23.02 6.20
C ILE A 140 7.28 -23.97 7.26
N SER A 141 6.41 -24.67 7.99
CA SER A 141 6.83 -25.73 8.91
C SER A 141 7.37 -26.92 8.13
N LEU A 142 8.65 -27.26 8.31
CA LEU A 142 9.21 -28.54 7.87
C LEU A 142 8.62 -29.64 8.78
N ALA A 143 7.85 -30.55 8.17
CA ALA A 143 7.24 -31.71 8.84
C ALA A 143 8.23 -32.85 9.05
#